data_AF-A0A523I2D3-F1
#
_entry.id   AF-A0A523I2D3-F1
#
_cell.length_a   1.000
_cell.length_b   1.000
_cell.length_c   1.000
_cell.angle_alpha   90.00
_cell.angle_beta   90.00
_cell.angle_gamma   90.00
#
_symmetry.space_group_name_H-M   'P 1'
#
loop_
_entity.id
_entity.type
_entity.pdbx_description
1 polymer ?
#
loop_
_entity_poly.entity_id
_entity_poly.type
_entity_poly.pdbx_seq_one_letter_code
_entity_poly.pdbx_strand_id
1 'polypeptide(L)'
;MSGPALGFIGFILQIFAYLVIARALTSWFPNSRQYAIVQLLYQITDPVMIPLSRLIPRIGMIDLSPMILVFGLLFISSVLRGG
;
A
#
# COMPACT_ATOMS: atom_id res chain seq x y z
N MET A 1 0.20 4.18 25.96
CA MET A 1 -1.09 3.43 25.98
C MET A 1 -1.97 4.07 24.92
N SER A 2 -1.68 3.80 23.65
CA SER A 2 -2.49 4.25 22.53
C SER A 2 -3.95 3.86 22.75
N GLY A 3 -4.87 4.83 22.74
CA GLY A 3 -6.29 4.55 22.94
C GLY A 3 -6.83 3.53 21.91
N PRO A 4 -7.94 2.83 22.22
CA PRO A 4 -8.46 1.74 21.39
C PRO A 4 -8.74 2.17 19.93
N ALA A 5 -9.16 3.42 19.73
CA ALA A 5 -9.35 3.99 18.39
C ALA A 5 -8.05 4.11 17.58
N LEU A 6 -6.95 4.55 18.21
CA LEU A 6 -5.65 4.67 17.54
C LEU A 6 -5.09 3.29 17.15
N GLY A 7 -5.28 2.30 18.02
CA GLY A 7 -4.93 0.91 17.72
C GLY A 7 -5.69 0.35 16.52
N PHE A 8 -6.99 0.63 16.44
CA PHE A 8 -7.82 0.22 15.30
C PHE A 8 -7.39 0.88 13.99
N ILE A 9 -7.09 2.19 14.00
CA ILE A 9 -6.54 2.88 12.83
C ILE A 9 -5.20 2.26 12.40
N GLY A 10 -4.31 2.01 13.35
CA GLY A 10 -3.03 1.34 13.09
C GLY A 10 -3.20 -0.02 12.42
N PHE A 11 -4.21 -0.79 12.83
CA PHE A 11 -4.55 -2.07 12.20
C PHE A 11 -5.03 -1.91 10.75
N ILE A 12 -5.91 -0.94 10.47
CA ILE A 12 -6.37 -0.65 9.11
C ILE A 12 -5.20 -0.27 8.20
N LEU A 13 -4.29 0.59 8.67
CA LEU A 13 -3.10 0.98 7.90
C LEU A 13 -2.20 -0.22 7.58
N GLN A 14 -2.09 -1.18 8.52
CA GLN A 14 -1.33 -2.39 8.30
C GLN A 14 -1.98 -3.29 7.23
N ILE A 15 -3.31 -3.44 7.25
CA ILE A 15 -4.05 -4.14 6.18
C ILE A 15 -3.79 -3.47 4.83
N PHE A 16 -3.92 -2.13 4.78
CA PHE A 16 -3.70 -1.39 3.54
C PHE A 16 -2.27 -1.55 3.00
N ALA A 17 -1.26 -1.59 3.88
CA ALA A 17 0.12 -1.90 3.49
C ALA A 17 0.24 -3.29 2.84
N TYR A 18 -0.44 -4.31 3.38
CA TYR A 18 -0.48 -5.64 2.75
C TYR A 18 -1.20 -5.66 1.40
N LEU A 19 -2.26 -4.86 1.21
CA LEU A 19 -2.89 -4.70 -0.11
C LEU A 19 -1.93 -4.10 -1.13
N VAL A 20 -1.13 -3.11 -0.73
CA VAL A 20 -0.09 -2.53 -1.58
C VAL A 20 0.98 -3.56 -1.94
N ILE A 21 1.42 -4.39 -0.99
CA ILE A 21 2.35 -5.49 -1.25
C ILE A 21 1.74 -6.48 -2.26
N ALA A 22 0.50 -6.91 -2.02
CA ALA A 22 -0.21 -7.82 -2.93
C ALA A 22 -0.29 -7.22 -4.35
N ARG A 23 -0.60 -5.92 -4.47
CA ARG A 23 -0.60 -5.22 -5.76
C ARG A 23 0.77 -5.27 -6.42
N ALA A 24 1.83 -4.95 -5.68
CA ALA A 24 3.18 -4.99 -6.21
C ALA A 24 3.54 -6.40 -6.73
N LEU A 25 3.16 -7.45 -5.99
CA LEU A 25 3.36 -8.84 -6.42
C LEU A 25 2.57 -9.16 -7.70
N THR A 26 1.32 -8.70 -7.85
CA THR A 26 0.54 -8.92 -9.09
C THR A 26 1.19 -8.30 -10.33
N SER A 27 2.06 -7.30 -10.17
CA SER A 27 2.78 -6.67 -11.28
C SER A 27 3.85 -7.58 -11.91
N TRP A 28 4.31 -8.61 -11.18
CA TRP A 28 5.25 -9.63 -11.69
C TRP A 28 4.58 -10.72 -12.51
N PHE A 29 3.25 -10.85 -12.42
CA PHE A 29 2.50 -11.84 -13.17
C PHE A 29 1.89 -11.21 -14.43
N PRO A 30 2.26 -11.67 -15.64
CA PRO A 30 1.64 -11.22 -16.88
C PRO A 30 0.12 -11.48 -16.86
N ASN A 31 -0.66 -10.58 -17.47
CA ASN A 31 -2.12 -10.67 -17.58
C ASN A 31 -2.91 -10.74 -16.25
N SER A 32 -2.29 -10.51 -15.10
CA SER A 32 -2.96 -10.58 -13.78
C SER A 32 -4.18 -9.64 -13.65
N ARG A 33 -4.21 -8.52 -14.38
CA ARG A 33 -5.34 -7.58 -14.38
C ARG A 33 -6.64 -8.15 -14.99
N GLN A 34 -6.61 -9.31 -15.63
CA GLN A 34 -7.83 -9.97 -16.12
C GLN A 34 -8.71 -10.51 -14.97
N TYR A 35 -8.11 -10.79 -13.81
CA TYR A 35 -8.84 -11.34 -12.67
C TYR A 35 -9.54 -10.22 -11.89
N ALA A 36 -10.84 -10.39 -11.62
CA ALA A 36 -11.66 -9.39 -10.92
C ALA A 36 -11.08 -8.99 -9.55
N ILE A 37 -10.51 -9.93 -8.80
CA ILE A 37 -9.87 -9.65 -7.51
C ILE A 37 -8.66 -8.72 -7.63
N VAL A 38 -7.89 -8.85 -8.72
CA VAL A 38 -6.76 -7.97 -9.00
C VAL A 38 -7.28 -6.59 -9.41
N GLN A 39 -8.35 -6.50 -10.20
CA GLN A 39 -8.95 -5.20 -10.53
C GLN A 39 -9.45 -4.47 -9.27
N LEU A 40 -10.12 -5.18 -8.37
CA LEU A 40 -10.55 -4.62 -7.08
C LEU A 40 -9.36 -4.14 -6.24
N LEU A 41 -8.26 -4.90 -6.23
CA LEU A 41 -7.04 -4.53 -5.52
C LEU A 41 -6.46 -3.19 -6.04
N TYR A 42 -6.44 -2.99 -7.36
CA TYR A 42 -6.03 -1.72 -7.95
C TYR A 42 -7.03 -0.61 -7.64
N GLN A 43 -8.34 -0.85 -7.73
CA GLN A 43 -9.36 0.15 -7.38
C GLN A 43 -9.23 0.65 -5.94
N ILE A 44 -8.91 -0.23 -4.99
CA ILE A 44 -8.72 0.14 -3.58
C ILE A 44 -7.42 0.93 -3.37
N THR A 45 -6.34 0.55 -4.06
CA THR A 45 -5.01 1.12 -3.82
C THR A 45 -4.64 2.31 -4.72
N ASP A 46 -5.28 2.45 -5.88
CA ASP A 46 -5.03 3.50 -6.88
C ASP A 46 -5.23 4.94 -6.38
N PRO A 47 -6.25 5.25 -5.55
CA PRO A 47 -6.44 6.59 -5.02
C PRO A 47 -5.20 7.13 -4.27
N VAL A 48 -4.40 6.23 -3.68
CA VAL A 48 -3.16 6.60 -2.97
C VAL A 48 -1.94 6.37 -3.85
N MET A 49 -1.89 5.27 -4.59
CA MET A 49 -0.73 4.89 -5.39
C MET A 49 -0.50 5.80 -6.60
N ILE A 50 -1.56 6.16 -7.33
CA ILE A 50 -1.42 6.96 -8.55
C ILE A 50 -0.83 8.36 -8.25
N PRO A 51 -1.32 9.11 -7.23
CA PRO A 51 -0.68 10.35 -6.84
C PRO A 51 0.76 10.15 -6.38
N LEU A 52 1.03 9.11 -5.60
CA LEU A 52 2.37 8.84 -5.08
C LEU A 52 3.38 8.53 -6.20
N SER A 53 2.99 7.71 -7.19
CA SER A 53 3.80 7.42 -8.38
C SER A 53 4.03 8.62 -9.31
N ARG A 54 3.30 9.72 -9.12
CA ARG A 54 3.56 10.99 -9.81
C ARG A 54 4.57 11.86 -9.04
N LEU A 55 4.61 11.73 -7.72
CA LEU A 55 5.56 12.45 -6.86
C LEU A 55 6.94 11.79 -6.86
N ILE A 56 6.97 10.46 -6.88
CA ILE A 56 8.21 9.69 -6.86
C ILE A 56 8.62 9.39 -8.30
N PRO A 57 9.76 9.92 -8.77
CA PRO A 57 10.25 9.60 -10.10
C PRO A 57 10.59 8.10 -10.21
N ARG A 58 10.20 7.48 -11.32
CA ARG A 58 10.52 6.08 -11.60
C ARG A 58 12.02 5.94 -11.86
N ILE A 59 12.64 4.92 -11.26
CA ILE A 59 14.04 4.58 -11.54
C ILE A 59 14.05 3.56 -12.67
N GLY A 60 14.34 4.03 -13.88
CA GLY A 60 14.22 3.21 -15.09
C GLY A 60 12.76 2.77 -15.30
N MET A 61 12.53 1.46 -15.43
CA MET A 61 11.19 0.88 -15.57
C MET A 61 10.53 0.47 -14.25
N ILE A 62 11.25 0.61 -13.12
CA ILE A 62 10.76 0.14 -11.82
C ILE A 62 10.09 1.29 -11.08
N ASP A 63 8.84 1.06 -10.68
CA ASP A 63 8.10 1.97 -9.80
C ASP A 63 8.43 1.65 -8.34
N LEU A 64 9.14 2.54 -7.64
CA LEU A 64 9.50 2.39 -6.23
C LEU A 64 8.39 2.86 -5.27
N SER A 65 7.32 3.46 -5.80
CA SER A 65 6.22 4.01 -5.01
C SER A 65 5.55 2.98 -4.10
N PRO A 66 5.31 1.72 -4.53
CA PRO A 66 4.76 0.70 -3.63
C PRO A 66 5.64 0.44 -2.41
N MET A 67 6.97 0.41 -2.59
CA MET A 67 7.91 0.23 -1.48
C MET A 67 7.82 1.39 -0.49
N ILE A 68 7.90 2.62 -0.99
CA ILE A 68 7.84 3.83 -0.16
C ILE A 68 6.50 3.93 0.59
N LEU A 69 5.39 3.60 -0.08
CA LEU A 69 4.08 3.59 0.55
C LEU A 69 4.00 2.56 1.68
N VAL A 70 4.48 1.33 1.45
CA VAL A 70 4.48 0.26 2.46
C VAL A 70 5.28 0.67 3.68
N PHE A 71 6.51 1.17 3.49
CA PHE A 71 7.33 1.64 4.60
C PHE A 71 6.66 2.76 5.39
N GLY A 72 6.08 3.76 4.69
CA GLY A 72 5.35 4.85 5.33
C GLY A 72 4.15 4.37 6.15
N LEU A 73 3.32 3.49 5.58
CA LEU A 73 2.14 2.95 6.25
C LEU A 73 2.50 2.11 7.48
N LEU A 74 3.50 1.24 7.37
CA LEU A 74 3.95 0.40 8.49
C LEU A 74 4.60 1.24 9.59
N PHE A 75 5.37 2.26 9.22
CA PHE A 75 5.94 3.20 10.18
C PHE A 75 4.84 3.94 10.97
N ILE A 76 3.86 4.54 10.27
CA ILE A 76 2.74 5.25 10.91
C ILE A 76 1.93 4.28 11.79
N SER A 77 1.65 3.07 11.29
CA SER A 77 0.96 2.02 12.05
C SER A 77 1.71 1.62 13.32
N SER A 78 3.04 1.54 13.27
CA SER A 78 3.89 1.24 14.43
C SER A 78 3.83 2.36 15.46
N VAL A 79 3.92 3.61 15.03
CA VAL A 79 3.84 4.79 15.91
C VAL A 79 2.47 4.86 16.60
N LEU A 80 1.38 4.64 15.86
CA LEU A 80 0.02 4.69 16.41
C LEU A 80 -0.29 3.58 17.43
N ARG A 81 0.38 2.42 17.34
CA ARG A 81 0.17 1.27 18.24
C ARG A 81 1.18 1.18 19.39
N GLY A 82 2.37 1.74 19.21
CA GLY A 82 3.47 1.70 20.19
C GLY A 82 3.52 2.90 21.13
N GLY A 83 2.75 3.98 20.86
CA GLY A 83 2.58 5.13 21.74
C GLY A 83 1.73 4.86 22.99
#